data_AF-A0A8I0BV56-F1
#
_entry.id   AF-A0A8I0BV56-F1
#
_cell.length_a   1.000
_cell.length_b   1.000
_cell.length_c   1.000
_cell.angle_alpha   90.00
_cell.angle_beta   90.00
_cell.angle_gamma   90.00
#
_symmetry.space_group_name_H-M   'P 1'
#
loop_
_entity.id
_entity.type
_entity.pdbx_description
1 polymer ?
#
loop_
_entity_poly.entity_id
_entity_poly.type
_entity_poly.pdbx_seq_one_letter_code
_entity_poly.pdbx_strand_id
1 'polypeptide(L)'
;MLESMVADAAEALDADELVAELKRVTDLGPPGQRARDVANMELAKLLETRGGYANASDAAYSFNNGGDMSYHSTMVREGARLADLGGDVGQALVWYRKFLDLFVAADPEFSDLLESMRARVAELETQLAEH
;
A
#
# COMPACT_ATOMS: atom_id res chain seq x y z
N MET A 1 -9.25 -18.14 3.59
CA MET A 1 -9.78 -18.62 2.29
C MET A 1 -9.07 -17.92 1.14
N LEU A 2 -9.01 -16.58 1.09
CA LEU A 2 -8.21 -15.90 0.05
C LEU A 2 -6.69 -16.04 0.30
N GLU A 3 -6.24 -15.94 1.54
CA GLU A 3 -4.82 -16.17 1.91
C GLU A 3 -4.37 -17.60 1.53
N SER A 4 -5.23 -18.60 1.71
CA SER A 4 -4.94 -19.98 1.28
C SER A 4 -4.98 -20.12 -0.24
N MET A 5 -5.91 -19.44 -0.93
CA MET A 5 -5.94 -19.42 -2.39
C MET A 5 -4.72 -18.70 -2.99
N VAL A 6 -4.23 -17.65 -2.34
CA VAL A 6 -3.01 -16.92 -2.76
C VAL A 6 -1.78 -17.79 -2.50
N ALA A 7 -1.72 -18.48 -1.36
CA ALA A 7 -0.64 -19.43 -1.08
C ALA A 7 -0.64 -20.62 -2.06
N ASP A 8 -1.81 -21.23 -2.30
CA ASP A 8 -1.97 -22.33 -3.26
C ASP A 8 -1.66 -21.88 -4.70
N ALA A 9 -2.08 -20.66 -5.08
CA ALA A 9 -1.77 -20.08 -6.40
C ALA A 9 -0.29 -19.71 -6.52
N ALA A 10 0.37 -19.25 -5.46
CA ALA A 10 1.80 -18.96 -5.46
C ALA A 10 2.68 -20.22 -5.54
N GLU A 11 2.18 -21.36 -5.07
CA GLU A 11 2.84 -22.66 -5.25
C GLU A 11 2.61 -23.27 -6.65
N ALA A 12 1.51 -22.93 -7.32
CA ALA A 12 1.09 -23.54 -8.58
C ALA A 12 1.38 -22.72 -9.84
N LEU A 13 1.40 -21.39 -9.74
CA LEU A 13 1.59 -20.46 -10.85
C LEU A 13 3.00 -19.91 -10.86
N ASP A 14 3.51 -19.60 -12.04
CA ASP A 14 4.68 -18.73 -12.09
C ASP A 14 4.33 -17.32 -11.61
N ALA A 15 5.36 -16.55 -11.34
CA ALA A 15 5.25 -15.27 -10.69
C ALA A 15 4.39 -14.28 -11.54
N ASP A 16 4.49 -14.29 -12.86
CA ASP A 16 3.76 -13.37 -13.74
C ASP A 16 2.29 -13.78 -13.89
N GLU A 17 2.02 -15.08 -13.92
CA GLU A 17 0.66 -15.65 -13.88
C GLU A 17 -0.06 -15.31 -12.57
N LEU A 18 0.64 -15.37 -11.43
CA LEU A 18 0.09 -14.96 -10.13
C LEU A 18 -0.26 -13.47 -10.10
N VAL A 19 0.57 -12.60 -10.66
CA VAL A 19 0.27 -11.16 -10.78
C VAL A 19 -0.98 -10.95 -11.64
N ALA A 20 -1.09 -11.64 -12.77
CA ALA A 20 -2.23 -11.54 -13.67
C ALA A 20 -3.53 -12.05 -13.00
N GLU A 21 -3.44 -13.14 -12.23
CA GLU A 21 -4.56 -13.68 -11.46
C GLU A 21 -5.01 -12.70 -10.37
N LEU A 22 -4.06 -12.16 -9.60
CA LEU A 22 -4.36 -11.18 -8.54
C LEU A 22 -5.00 -9.93 -9.11
N LYS A 23 -4.47 -9.38 -10.23
CA LYS A 23 -5.09 -8.25 -10.95
C LYS A 23 -6.50 -8.60 -11.41
N ARG A 24 -6.72 -9.81 -11.93
CA ARG A 24 -8.04 -10.24 -12.37
C ARG A 24 -9.02 -10.36 -11.20
N VAL A 25 -8.60 -10.91 -10.06
CA VAL A 25 -9.41 -11.00 -8.84
C VAL A 25 -9.76 -9.60 -8.34
N THR A 26 -8.78 -8.67 -8.30
CA THR A 26 -9.02 -7.28 -7.89
C THR A 26 -9.95 -6.55 -8.86
N ASP A 27 -9.83 -6.78 -10.18
CA ASP A 27 -10.64 -6.11 -11.20
C ASP A 27 -12.08 -6.66 -11.27
N LEU A 28 -12.24 -7.99 -11.26
CA LEU A 28 -13.55 -8.65 -11.26
C LEU A 28 -14.31 -8.43 -9.94
N GLY A 29 -13.59 -8.12 -8.86
CA GLY A 29 -14.13 -7.89 -7.53
C GLY A 29 -14.52 -9.20 -6.85
N PRO A 30 -13.78 -9.69 -5.84
CA PRO A 30 -14.26 -10.80 -5.04
C PRO A 30 -15.57 -10.38 -4.33
N PRO A 31 -16.42 -11.35 -3.91
CA PRO A 31 -17.59 -11.05 -3.10
C PRO A 31 -17.13 -10.47 -1.76
N GLY A 32 -17.07 -9.14 -1.67
CA GLY A 32 -16.76 -8.37 -0.46
C GLY A 32 -15.47 -7.54 -0.55
N GLN A 33 -15.56 -6.30 -0.08
CA GLN A 33 -14.48 -5.30 -0.11
C GLN A 33 -13.21 -5.76 0.63
N ARG A 34 -13.35 -6.43 1.79
CA ARG A 34 -12.21 -6.93 2.58
C ARG A 34 -11.34 -7.93 1.81
N ALA A 35 -11.94 -8.81 1.01
CA ALA A 35 -11.17 -9.75 0.18
C ALA A 35 -10.38 -9.00 -0.91
N ARG A 36 -10.93 -7.90 -1.42
CA ARG A 36 -10.27 -7.03 -2.39
C ARG A 36 -9.07 -6.30 -1.77
N ASP A 37 -9.25 -5.75 -0.57
CA ASP A 37 -8.17 -5.06 0.16
C ASP A 37 -7.01 -6.02 0.49
N VAL A 38 -7.31 -7.27 0.88
CA VAL A 38 -6.29 -8.31 1.09
C VAL A 38 -5.58 -8.67 -0.22
N ALA A 39 -6.31 -8.89 -1.32
CA ALA A 39 -5.71 -9.19 -2.62
C ALA A 39 -4.78 -8.07 -3.11
N ASN A 40 -5.20 -6.81 -2.93
CA ASN A 40 -4.41 -5.62 -3.25
C ASN A 40 -3.09 -5.58 -2.46
N MET A 41 -3.11 -5.90 -1.16
CA MET A 41 -1.91 -5.94 -0.34
C MET A 41 -0.96 -7.07 -0.73
N GLU A 42 -1.48 -8.26 -1.07
CA GLU A 42 -0.64 -9.36 -1.57
C GLU A 42 -0.04 -9.04 -2.94
N LEU A 43 -0.79 -8.39 -3.83
CA LEU A 43 -0.29 -7.89 -5.10
C LEU A 43 0.81 -6.84 -4.91
N ALA A 44 0.64 -5.91 -3.97
CA ALA A 44 1.63 -4.89 -3.66
C ALA A 44 2.96 -5.52 -3.17
N LYS A 45 2.90 -6.48 -2.24
CA LYS A 45 4.09 -7.22 -1.79
C LYS A 45 4.79 -7.94 -2.93
N LEU A 46 4.03 -8.62 -3.79
CA LEU A 46 4.60 -9.34 -4.92
C LEU A 46 5.31 -8.40 -5.91
N LEU A 47 4.71 -7.25 -6.19
CA LEU A 47 5.30 -6.23 -7.06
C LEU A 47 6.55 -5.60 -6.42
N GLU A 48 6.54 -5.37 -5.10
CA GLU A 48 7.69 -4.88 -4.34
C GLU A 48 8.89 -5.83 -4.47
N THR A 49 8.69 -7.15 -4.31
CA THR A 49 9.79 -8.13 -4.43
C THR A 49 10.47 -8.13 -5.80
N ARG A 50 9.81 -7.59 -6.83
CA ARG A 50 10.34 -7.45 -8.20
C ARG A 50 10.89 -6.05 -8.50
N GLY A 51 10.90 -5.15 -7.52
CA GLY A 51 11.29 -3.75 -7.69
C GLY A 51 10.25 -2.92 -8.46
N GLY A 52 9.02 -3.42 -8.63
CA GLY A 52 7.93 -2.73 -9.32
C GLY A 52 7.22 -1.69 -8.44
N TYR A 53 7.98 -0.78 -7.83
CA TYR A 53 7.53 0.07 -6.73
C TYR A 53 6.34 0.98 -7.05
N ALA A 54 6.29 1.56 -8.26
CA ALA A 54 5.14 2.39 -8.67
C ALA A 54 3.84 1.56 -8.73
N ASN A 55 3.89 0.40 -9.39
CA ASN A 55 2.74 -0.52 -9.44
C ASN A 55 2.38 -1.09 -8.07
N ALA A 56 3.39 -1.31 -7.22
CA ALA A 56 3.18 -1.79 -5.85
C ALA A 56 2.44 -0.74 -5.00
N SER A 57 2.85 0.53 -5.10
CA SER A 57 2.17 1.68 -4.47
C SER A 57 0.71 1.78 -4.92
N ASP A 58 0.46 1.68 -6.22
CA ASP A 58 -0.89 1.74 -6.78
C ASP A 58 -1.76 0.57 -6.31
N ALA A 59 -1.21 -0.64 -6.26
CA ALA A 59 -1.90 -1.82 -5.74
C ALA A 59 -2.26 -1.64 -4.27
N ALA A 60 -1.31 -1.17 -3.44
CA ALA A 60 -1.54 -0.91 -2.01
C ALA A 60 -2.62 0.14 -1.77
N TYR A 61 -2.75 1.13 -2.66
CA TYR A 61 -3.71 2.23 -2.51
C TYR A 61 -5.01 2.05 -3.31
N SER A 62 -5.23 0.95 -4.04
CA SER A 62 -6.46 0.71 -4.84
C SER A 62 -7.73 0.43 -4.00
N PHE A 63 -7.93 1.26 -2.96
CA PHE A 63 -9.07 1.32 -2.07
C PHE A 63 -10.25 2.00 -2.77
N ASN A 64 -11.41 1.36 -2.69
CA ASN A 64 -12.68 1.97 -3.11
C ASN A 64 -13.40 2.51 -1.86
N ASN A 65 -13.89 3.75 -1.92
CA ASN A 65 -14.35 4.61 -0.82
C ASN A 65 -15.54 4.10 0.05
N GLY A 66 -15.83 2.80 0.06
CA GLY A 66 -16.91 2.18 0.85
C GLY A 66 -16.46 1.10 1.83
N GLY A 67 -15.16 0.98 2.11
CA GLY A 67 -14.57 -0.11 2.89
C GLY A 67 -14.44 0.09 4.40
N ASP A 68 -14.07 -1.00 5.07
CA ASP A 68 -13.75 -1.07 6.50
C ASP A 68 -12.50 -0.23 6.80
N MET A 69 -12.67 0.83 7.59
CA MET A 69 -11.60 1.78 7.93
C MET A 69 -10.43 1.15 8.70
N SER A 70 -10.60 -0.07 9.24
CA SER A 70 -9.57 -0.75 10.03
C SER A 70 -8.26 -1.03 9.27
N TYR A 71 -8.31 -1.24 7.95
CA TYR A 71 -7.12 -1.49 7.14
C TYR A 71 -6.60 -0.26 6.39
N HIS A 72 -7.38 0.82 6.37
CA HIS A 72 -7.11 1.98 5.52
C HIS A 72 -5.78 2.66 5.87
N SER A 73 -5.50 2.84 7.17
CA SER A 73 -4.24 3.42 7.64
C SER A 73 -3.01 2.62 7.22
N THR A 74 -3.10 1.28 7.29
CA THR A 74 -2.01 0.39 6.87
C THR A 74 -1.77 0.50 5.37
N MET A 75 -2.83 0.46 4.56
CA MET A 75 -2.73 0.60 3.10
C MET A 75 -2.12 1.94 2.68
N VAL A 76 -2.54 3.04 3.29
CA VAL A 76 -2.00 4.38 3.00
C VAL A 76 -0.51 4.46 3.37
N ARG A 77 -0.11 3.89 4.51
CA ARG A 77 1.30 3.87 4.93
C ARG A 77 2.17 3.04 3.99
N GLU A 78 1.71 1.85 3.60
CA GLU A 78 2.48 0.99 2.69
C GLU A 78 2.55 1.57 1.28
N GLY A 79 1.48 2.18 0.78
CA GLY A 79 1.52 2.93 -0.48
C GLY A 79 2.55 4.07 -0.45
N ALA A 80 2.59 4.83 0.65
CA ALA A 80 3.60 5.88 0.83
C ALA A 80 5.03 5.33 0.80
N ARG A 81 5.29 4.26 1.55
CA ARG A 81 6.60 3.61 1.62
C ARG A 81 7.05 3.07 0.25
N LEU A 82 6.13 2.49 -0.51
CA LEU A 82 6.42 1.94 -1.83
C LEU A 82 6.70 3.06 -2.85
N ALA A 83 5.96 4.15 -2.81
CA ALA A 83 6.26 5.33 -3.62
C ALA A 83 7.64 5.91 -3.28
N ASP A 84 7.96 6.02 -1.99
CA ASP A 84 9.25 6.50 -1.49
C ASP A 84 10.42 5.61 -1.97
N LEU A 85 10.30 4.29 -1.81
CA LEU A 85 11.29 3.33 -2.34
C LEU A 85 11.44 3.38 -3.86
N GLY A 86 10.36 3.71 -4.57
CA GLY A 86 10.36 3.91 -6.02
C GLY A 86 11.00 5.23 -6.47
N GLY A 87 11.34 6.12 -5.53
CA GLY A 87 11.85 7.46 -5.82
C GLY A 87 10.76 8.45 -6.28
N ASP A 88 9.48 8.09 -6.16
CA ASP A 88 8.37 9.01 -6.45
C ASP A 88 8.07 9.88 -5.22
N VAL A 89 8.92 10.90 -5.04
CA VAL A 89 8.86 11.84 -3.91
C VAL A 89 7.49 12.52 -3.81
N GLY A 90 6.89 12.90 -4.94
CA GLY A 90 5.60 13.58 -4.97
C GLY A 90 4.48 12.68 -4.46
N GLN A 91 4.42 11.45 -4.96
CA GLN A 91 3.40 10.48 -4.55
C GLN A 91 3.58 10.03 -3.10
N ALA A 92 4.83 9.84 -2.66
CA ALA A 92 5.15 9.52 -1.27
C ALA A 92 4.65 10.61 -0.30
N LEU A 93 4.90 11.88 -0.62
CA LEU A 93 4.46 13.02 0.20
C LEU A 93 2.93 13.09 0.33
N VAL A 94 2.20 12.87 -0.78
CA VAL A 94 0.73 12.82 -0.76
C VAL A 94 0.24 11.76 0.22
N TRP A 95 0.83 10.56 0.18
CA TRP A 95 0.38 9.45 1.02
C TRP A 95 0.80 9.57 2.48
N TYR A 96 2.05 9.97 2.77
CA TYR A 96 2.47 10.17 4.16
C TYR A 96 1.66 11.26 4.86
N ARG A 97 1.33 12.36 4.17
CA ARG A 97 0.45 13.40 4.73
C ARG A 97 -0.95 12.87 4.98
N LYS A 98 -1.53 12.13 4.02
CA LYS A 98 -2.82 11.47 4.21
C LYS A 98 -2.81 10.51 5.39
N PHE A 99 -1.73 9.74 5.59
CA PHE A 99 -1.57 8.89 6.76
C PHE A 99 -1.61 9.72 8.05
N LEU A 100 -0.81 10.79 8.13
CA LEU A 100 -0.78 11.66 9.32
C LEU A 100 -2.15 12.31 9.60
N ASP A 101 -2.90 12.70 8.57
CA ASP A 101 -4.24 13.27 8.71
C ASP A 101 -5.25 12.28 9.33
N LEU A 102 -5.09 10.96 9.11
CA LEU A 102 -5.92 9.94 9.74
C LEU A 102 -5.69 9.83 11.25
N PHE A 103 -4.56 10.33 11.76
CA PHE A 103 -4.10 10.15 13.14
C PHE A 103 -3.91 11.47 13.91
N VAL A 104 -4.58 12.56 13.50
CA VAL A 104 -4.46 13.90 14.10
C VAL A 104 -4.76 13.94 15.62
N ALA A 105 -5.54 12.98 16.12
CA ALA A 105 -5.86 12.82 17.55
C ALA A 105 -5.52 11.40 18.08
N ALA A 106 -4.45 10.79 17.56
CA ALA A 106 -4.11 9.40 17.86
C ALA A 106 -3.69 9.16 19.31
N ASP A 107 -3.91 7.92 19.74
CA ASP A 107 -3.45 7.37 21.01
C ASP A 107 -1.92 7.51 21.16
N PRO A 108 -1.40 7.84 22.36
CA PRO A 108 0.03 7.85 22.64
C PRO A 108 0.82 6.65 22.13
N GLU A 109 0.20 5.47 21.98
CA GLU A 109 0.87 4.27 21.45
C GLU A 109 1.46 4.43 20.03
N PHE A 110 0.98 5.42 19.26
CA PHE A 110 1.45 5.69 17.90
C PHE A 110 2.43 6.87 17.81
N SER A 111 2.82 7.50 18.93
CA SER A 111 3.64 8.73 18.92
C SER A 111 4.92 8.59 18.10
N ASP A 112 5.69 7.54 18.35
CA ASP A 112 7.02 7.35 17.75
C ASP A 112 6.90 7.07 16.25
N LEU A 113 5.87 6.31 15.86
CA LEU A 113 5.54 6.08 14.45
C LEU A 113 5.21 7.40 13.77
N LEU A 114 4.33 8.21 14.34
CA LEU A 114 3.90 9.48 13.75
C LEU A 114 5.06 10.49 13.68
N GLU A 115 5.93 10.53 14.68
CA GLU A 115 7.15 11.34 14.64
C GLU A 115 8.10 10.90 13.52
N SER A 116 8.34 9.60 13.36
CA SER A 116 9.16 9.08 12.26
C SER A 116 8.60 9.45 10.88
N MET A 117 7.28 9.38 10.72
CA MET A 117 6.61 9.73 9.47
C MET A 117 6.69 11.24 9.19
N ARG A 118 6.53 12.08 10.22
CA ARG A 118 6.71 13.55 10.08
C ARG A 118 8.15 13.90 9.69
N ALA A 119 9.14 13.24 10.29
CA ALA A 119 10.55 13.43 9.95
C ALA A 119 10.79 13.07 8.48
N ARG A 120 10.28 11.92 8.02
CA ARG A 120 10.42 11.50 6.62
C ARG A 120 9.74 12.48 5.65
N VAL A 121 8.57 13.00 5.99
CA VAL A 121 7.90 14.05 5.19
C VAL A 121 8.78 15.29 5.05
N ALA A 122 9.40 15.76 6.14
CA ALA A 122 10.28 16.93 6.10
C ALA A 122 11.54 16.70 5.23
N GLU A 123 12.10 15.49 5.27
CA GLU A 123 13.20 15.09 4.39
C GLU A 123 12.79 15.11 2.91
N LEU A 124 11.64 14.52 2.59
CA LEU A 124 11.11 14.46 1.21
C LEU A 124 10.72 15.86 0.69
N GLU A 125 10.19 16.73 1.55
CA GLU A 125 9.91 18.14 1.20
C GLU A 125 11.19 18.91 0.85
N THR A 126 12.28 18.65 1.58
CA THR A 126 13.59 19.25 1.32
C THR A 126 14.14 18.74 -0.02
N GLN A 127 14.09 17.42 -0.25
CA GLN A 127 14.50 16.83 -1.54
C GLN A 127 13.74 17.44 -2.70
N LEU A 128 12.42 17.62 -2.58
CA LEU A 128 11.60 18.20 -3.65
C LEU A 128 11.95 19.68 -3.90
N ALA A 129 12.39 20.42 -2.88
CA ALA A 129 12.76 21.84 -3.01
C ALA A 129 14.16 22.05 -3.61
N GLU A 130 15.02 21.03 -3.57
CA GLU A 130 16.39 21.07 -4.10
C GLU A 130 16.50 20.66 -5.59
N HIS A 131 15.38 20.20 -6.19
CA HIS A 131 15.24 19.79 -7.59
C HIS A 131 14.43 20.80 -8.41
#